data_AF-A0A368L4R9-F1
#
_entry.id   AF-A0A368L4R9-F1
#
_cell.length_a   1.000
_cell.length_b   1.000
_cell.length_c   1.000
_cell.angle_alpha   90.00
_cell.angle_beta   90.00
_cell.angle_gamma   90.00
#
_symmetry.space_group_name_H-M   'P 1'
#
loop_
_entity.id
_entity.type
_entity.pdbx_description
1 polymer ?
#
loop_
_entity_poly.entity_id
_entity_poly.type
_entity_poly.pdbx_seq_one_letter_code
_entity_poly.pdbx_strand_id
1 'polypeptide(L)'
;MKLQLIKFKCAKCDGEFKAPEIVFDSYGEFLLRSVGNAEEAYLDAFQDKTYEEVDRLLKANPRMIGKKSNLLADILRKNYGAIACDPDSAGNPFQIGIFPKCPFCNSQEMEYWEETEPPQFVEKVVPVVTHTRWSALSDAEKRVKVDEVLSSIA
;
A
#
# COMPACT_ATOMS: atom_id res chain seq x y z
N MET A 1 0.27 3.84 16.97
CA MET A 1 0.29 2.38 16.76
C MET A 1 1.71 1.89 16.98
N LYS A 2 1.86 0.69 17.53
CA LYS A 2 3.16 0.08 17.78
C LYS A 2 3.65 -0.62 16.52
N LEU A 3 4.81 -0.21 16.02
CA LEU A 3 5.44 -0.76 14.81
C LEU A 3 6.76 -1.44 15.17
N GLN A 4 7.12 -2.50 14.46
CA GLN A 4 8.41 -3.17 14.60
C GLN A 4 9.43 -2.51 13.67
N LEU A 5 10.65 -2.25 14.17
CA LEU A 5 11.74 -1.80 13.33
C LEU A 5 12.33 -2.99 12.58
N ILE A 6 12.41 -2.87 11.27
CA ILE A 6 13.03 -3.82 10.36
C ILE A 6 14.31 -3.19 9.83
N LYS A 7 15.40 -3.97 9.78
CA LYS A 7 16.66 -3.56 9.16
C LYS A 7 16.58 -3.83 7.67
N PHE A 8 16.92 -2.82 6.86
CA PHE A 8 16.94 -2.88 5.41
C PHE A 8 18.34 -2.58 4.89
N LYS A 9 18.73 -3.23 3.80
CA LYS A 9 19.88 -2.84 2.97
C LYS A 9 19.39 -2.42 1.58
N CYS A 10 19.76 -1.21 1.19
CA CYS A 10 19.37 -0.67 -0.12
C CYS A 10 20.17 -1.31 -1.25
N ALA A 11 19.48 -1.79 -2.31
CA ALA A 11 20.13 -2.38 -3.48
C ALA A 11 20.88 -1.39 -4.38
N LYS A 12 20.63 -0.07 -4.23
CA LYS A 12 21.23 0.97 -5.08
C LYS A 12 22.51 1.58 -4.53
N CYS A 13 22.60 1.73 -3.22
CA CYS A 13 23.70 2.45 -2.57
C CYS A 13 24.34 1.69 -1.41
N ASP A 14 23.94 0.43 -1.19
CA ASP A 14 24.39 -0.44 -0.09
C ASP A 14 24.15 0.10 1.32
N GLY A 15 23.45 1.22 1.46
CA GLY A 15 23.18 1.85 2.75
C GLY A 15 22.24 1.01 3.59
N GLU A 16 22.61 0.78 4.84
CA GLU A 16 21.80 0.09 5.83
C GLU A 16 21.02 1.08 6.69
N PHE A 17 19.73 0.81 6.90
CA PHE A 17 18.87 1.65 7.72
C PHE A 17 17.78 0.82 8.39
N LYS A 18 17.10 1.42 9.37
CA LYS A 18 15.93 0.83 10.02
C LYS A 18 14.70 1.64 9.68
N ALA A 19 13.60 0.94 9.45
CA ALA A 19 12.32 1.59 9.21
C ALA A 19 11.19 0.78 9.86
N PRO A 20 10.10 1.45 10.27
CA PRO A 20 8.98 0.81 10.92
C PRO A 20 8.12 0.02 9.93
N GLU A 21 7.69 -1.17 10.34
CA GLU A 21 6.70 -2.02 9.68
C GLU A 21 5.62 -2.47 10.66
N ILE A 22 4.47 -2.86 10.12
CA ILE A 22 3.45 -3.58 10.88
C ILE A 22 4.03 -4.93 11.32
N VAL A 23 3.66 -5.37 12.52
CA VAL A 23 4.12 -6.64 13.08
C VAL A 23 3.65 -7.80 12.19
N PHE A 24 4.51 -8.78 11.94
CA PHE A 24 4.27 -9.84 10.94
C PHE A 24 3.03 -10.71 11.18
N ASP A 25 2.44 -10.70 12.37
CA ASP A 25 1.23 -11.45 12.74
C ASP A 25 -0.09 -10.67 12.53
N SER A 26 -0.01 -9.40 12.17
CA SER A 26 -1.16 -8.54 11.88
C SER A 26 -1.77 -8.82 10.50
N TYR A 27 -2.53 -9.91 10.38
CA TYR A 27 -3.25 -10.24 9.15
C TYR A 27 -4.37 -9.22 8.87
N GLY A 28 -4.39 -8.64 7.66
CA GLY A 28 -5.42 -7.68 7.24
C GLY A 28 -5.07 -6.22 7.51
N GLU A 29 -3.99 -5.95 8.24
CA GLU A 29 -3.49 -4.59 8.46
C GLU A 29 -2.35 -4.28 7.49
N PHE A 30 -2.33 -3.05 6.95
CA PHE A 30 -1.34 -2.62 5.98
C PHE A 30 -0.78 -1.24 6.32
N LEU A 31 0.54 -1.13 6.22
CA LEU A 31 1.24 0.16 6.19
C LEU A 31 1.46 0.52 4.72
N LEU A 32 0.64 1.43 4.23
CA LEU A 32 0.79 1.99 2.91
C LEU A 32 1.86 3.07 2.93
N ARG A 33 2.61 3.18 1.83
CA ARG A 33 3.62 4.22 1.67
C ARG A 33 3.37 5.01 0.40
N SER A 34 3.66 6.30 0.44
CA SER A 34 3.63 7.14 -0.74
C SER A 34 4.67 6.66 -1.75
N VAL A 35 4.31 6.65 -3.03
CA VAL A 35 5.27 6.41 -4.11
C VAL A 35 6.21 7.61 -4.32
N GLY A 36 5.78 8.82 -3.96
CA GLY A 36 6.52 10.06 -4.23
C GLY A 36 7.38 10.53 -3.07
N ASN A 37 6.93 10.35 -1.82
CA ASN A 37 7.61 10.88 -0.63
C ASN A 37 7.65 9.86 0.53
N ALA A 38 7.99 10.32 1.73
CA ALA A 38 8.14 9.48 2.93
C ALA A 38 6.86 9.39 3.79
N GLU A 39 5.72 9.88 3.29
CA GLU A 39 4.45 9.75 3.98
C GLU A 39 3.96 8.29 3.99
N GLU A 40 3.24 7.96 5.05
CA GLU A 40 2.70 6.63 5.30
C GLU A 40 1.24 6.77 5.74
N ALA A 41 0.44 5.74 5.44
CA ALA A 41 -0.95 5.66 5.85
C ALA A 41 -1.27 4.24 6.32
N TYR A 42 -2.19 4.12 7.25
CA TYR A 42 -2.63 2.86 7.84
C TYR A 42 -3.97 2.43 7.26
N LEU A 43 -4.11 1.14 6.99
CA LEU A 43 -5.34 0.50 6.53
C LEU A 43 -5.59 -0.77 7.33
N ASP A 44 -6.80 -0.92 7.86
CA ASP A 44 -7.36 -2.20 8.32
C ASP A 44 -8.37 -2.67 7.26
N ALA A 45 -7.99 -3.66 6.46
CA ALA A 45 -8.81 -4.16 5.36
C ALA A 45 -10.09 -4.89 5.81
N PHE A 46 -10.22 -5.25 7.10
CA PHE A 46 -11.45 -5.84 7.61
C PHE A 46 -12.48 -4.79 8.05
N GLN A 47 -12.01 -3.63 8.52
CA GLN A 47 -12.89 -2.53 8.92
C GLN A 47 -13.17 -1.55 7.77
N ASP A 48 -12.31 -1.54 6.75
CA ASP A 48 -12.43 -0.64 5.61
C ASP A 48 -13.44 -1.15 4.57
N LYS A 49 -14.61 -0.50 4.55
CA LYS A 49 -15.69 -0.80 3.59
C LYS A 49 -15.30 -0.47 2.14
N THR A 50 -14.41 0.50 1.94
CA THR A 50 -13.94 0.90 0.62
C THR A 50 -13.00 -0.16 0.04
N TYR A 51 -12.20 -0.82 0.87
CA TYR A 51 -11.37 -1.96 0.47
C TYR A 51 -12.22 -3.12 -0.06
N GLU A 52 -13.28 -3.49 0.66
CA GLU A 52 -14.23 -4.52 0.21
C GLU A 52 -14.96 -4.12 -1.09
N GLU A 53 -15.37 -2.85 -1.19
CA GLU A 53 -16.03 -2.30 -2.38
C GLU A 53 -15.13 -2.38 -3.63
N VAL A 54 -13.87 -1.96 -3.50
CA VAL A 54 -12.89 -2.00 -4.61
C VAL A 54 -12.60 -3.45 -5.01
N ASP A 55 -12.41 -4.37 -4.06
CA ASP A 55 -12.22 -5.80 -4.36
C ASP A 55 -13.39 -6.36 -5.17
N ARG A 56 -14.62 -6.02 -4.80
CA ARG A 56 -15.83 -6.46 -5.51
C ARG A 56 -15.90 -5.89 -6.92
N LEU A 57 -15.62 -4.60 -7.11
CA LEU A 57 -15.60 -3.96 -8.42
C LEU A 57 -14.51 -4.53 -9.32
N LEU A 58 -13.34 -4.80 -8.75
CA LEU A 58 -12.20 -5.39 -9.45
C LEU A 58 -12.55 -6.80 -9.94
N LYS A 59 -13.11 -7.65 -9.07
CA LYS A 59 -13.56 -9.01 -9.44
C LYS A 59 -14.67 -9.03 -10.48
N ALA A 60 -15.52 -8.00 -10.50
CA ALA A 60 -16.59 -7.86 -11.48
C ALA A 60 -16.12 -7.28 -12.83
N ASN A 61 -14.90 -6.74 -12.93
CA ASN A 61 -14.40 -6.14 -14.16
C ASN A 61 -14.14 -7.21 -15.25
N PRO A 62 -14.59 -7.02 -16.51
CA PRO A 62 -14.38 -7.98 -17.59
C PRO A 62 -12.93 -8.42 -17.82
N ARG A 63 -11.95 -7.54 -17.59
CA ARG A 63 -10.51 -7.84 -17.74
C ARG A 63 -10.02 -8.87 -16.72
N MET A 64 -10.71 -8.99 -15.60
CA MET A 64 -10.35 -9.85 -14.47
C MET A 64 -11.02 -11.23 -14.52
N ILE A 65 -11.99 -11.43 -15.42
CA ILE A 65 -12.68 -12.72 -15.58
C ILE A 65 -11.67 -13.81 -15.96
N GLY A 66 -11.69 -14.93 -15.24
CA GLY A 66 -10.81 -16.07 -15.46
C GLY A 66 -9.39 -15.93 -14.92
N LYS A 67 -9.04 -14.80 -14.30
CA LYS A 67 -7.75 -14.64 -13.60
C LYS A 67 -7.76 -15.38 -12.26
N LYS A 68 -6.58 -15.86 -11.84
CA LYS A 68 -6.41 -16.58 -10.57
C LYS A 68 -6.57 -15.62 -9.37
N SER A 69 -7.09 -16.12 -8.25
CA SER A 69 -7.34 -15.32 -7.05
C SER A 69 -6.10 -14.64 -6.48
N ASN A 70 -4.93 -15.28 -6.54
CA ASN A 70 -3.67 -14.69 -6.07
C ASN A 70 -3.27 -13.47 -6.93
N LEU A 71 -3.43 -13.55 -8.25
CA LEU A 71 -3.19 -12.42 -9.14
C LEU A 71 -4.16 -11.26 -8.85
N LEU A 72 -5.43 -11.55 -8.58
CA LEU A 72 -6.41 -10.53 -8.22
C LEU A 72 -6.03 -9.83 -6.90
N ALA A 73 -5.59 -10.60 -5.90
CA ALA A 73 -5.13 -10.05 -4.63
C ALA A 73 -3.87 -9.18 -4.80
N ASP A 74 -2.93 -9.59 -5.65
CA ASP A 74 -1.73 -8.81 -5.95
C ASP A 74 -2.06 -7.50 -6.67
N ILE A 75 -2.98 -7.54 -7.64
CA ILE A 75 -3.46 -6.34 -8.36
C ILE A 75 -4.17 -5.40 -7.38
N LEU A 76 -5.08 -5.92 -6.55
CA LEU A 76 -5.78 -5.12 -5.54
C LEU A 76 -4.78 -4.42 -4.62
N ARG A 77 -3.85 -5.17 -4.02
CA ARG A 77 -2.86 -4.59 -3.09
C ARG A 77 -2.00 -3.52 -3.75
N LYS A 78 -1.49 -3.76 -4.96
CA LYS A 78 -0.64 -2.81 -5.67
C LYS A 78 -1.37 -1.54 -6.10
N ASN A 79 -2.69 -1.58 -6.26
CA ASN A 79 -3.43 -0.48 -6.88
C ASN A 79 -4.49 0.16 -5.98
N TYR A 80 -4.82 -0.46 -4.84
CA TYR A 80 -5.87 0.03 -3.93
C TYR A 80 -5.70 1.51 -3.59
N GLY A 81 -4.48 1.90 -3.19
CA GLY A 81 -4.23 3.29 -2.81
C GLY A 81 -4.31 4.28 -3.97
N ALA A 82 -4.05 3.86 -5.21
CA ALA A 82 -4.25 4.69 -6.40
C ALA A 82 -5.72 4.74 -6.85
N ILE A 83 -6.50 3.71 -6.56
CA ILE A 83 -7.92 3.61 -6.93
C ILE A 83 -8.78 4.44 -5.99
N ALA A 84 -8.61 4.24 -4.67
CA ALA A 84 -9.62 4.68 -3.71
C ALA A 84 -9.09 5.52 -2.54
N CYS A 85 -7.81 5.47 -2.20
CA CYS A 85 -7.27 6.34 -1.15
C CYS A 85 -7.09 7.77 -1.67
N ASP A 86 -7.33 8.76 -0.80
CA ASP A 86 -6.88 10.12 -1.06
C ASP A 86 -5.34 10.15 -1.09
N PRO A 87 -4.73 10.96 -1.97
CA PRO A 87 -3.29 11.00 -2.13
C PRO A 87 -2.58 11.65 -0.94
N ASP A 88 -1.26 11.50 -0.91
CA ASP A 88 -0.38 12.20 0.03
C ASP A 88 -0.45 13.74 -0.12
N SER A 89 0.28 14.46 0.74
CA SER A 89 0.29 15.94 0.72
C SER A 89 0.83 16.56 -0.59
N ALA A 90 1.55 15.80 -1.41
CA ALA A 90 2.09 16.20 -2.70
C ALA A 90 1.27 15.67 -3.90
N GLY A 91 0.16 14.97 -3.65
CA GLY A 91 -0.73 14.44 -4.69
C GLY A 91 -0.33 13.06 -5.23
N ASN A 92 0.64 12.37 -4.61
CA ASN A 92 1.05 11.02 -5.04
C ASN A 92 0.15 9.93 -4.41
N PRO A 93 -0.05 8.81 -5.11
CA PRO A 93 -0.78 7.68 -4.55
C PRO A 93 0.02 6.96 -3.46
N PHE A 94 -0.73 6.36 -2.54
CA PHE A 94 -0.22 5.37 -1.60
C PHE A 94 -0.24 3.97 -2.23
N GLN A 95 0.65 3.08 -1.79
CA GLN A 95 0.68 1.69 -2.25
C GLN A 95 0.97 0.72 -1.11
N ILE A 96 0.30 -0.45 -1.14
CA ILE A 96 0.54 -1.55 -0.20
C ILE A 96 1.75 -2.36 -0.66
N GLY A 97 2.61 -2.73 0.29
CA GLY A 97 3.70 -3.69 0.07
C GLY A 97 4.94 -3.11 -0.63
N ILE A 98 5.07 -1.79 -0.72
CA ILE A 98 6.33 -1.16 -1.13
C ILE A 98 7.22 -0.89 0.09
N PHE A 99 8.53 -1.06 -0.10
CA PHE A 99 9.51 -0.80 0.94
C PHE A 99 9.64 0.70 1.26
N PRO A 100 10.11 1.04 2.47
CA PRO A 100 10.45 2.41 2.84
C PRO A 100 11.54 2.98 1.92
N LYS A 101 11.54 4.30 1.72
CA LYS A 101 12.58 4.99 0.95
C LYS A 101 13.91 4.96 1.73
N CYS A 102 14.98 4.58 1.04
CA CYS A 102 16.33 4.63 1.59
C CYS A 102 16.70 6.08 1.95
N PRO A 103 17.13 6.37 3.19
CA PRO A 103 17.44 7.74 3.61
C PRO A 103 18.69 8.31 2.93
N PHE A 104 19.49 7.47 2.28
CA PHE A 104 20.75 7.87 1.63
C PHE A 104 20.61 8.19 0.14
N CYS A 105 19.72 7.48 -0.58
CA CYS A 105 19.59 7.60 -2.04
C CYS A 105 18.14 7.68 -2.54
N ASN A 106 17.15 7.68 -1.63
CA ASN A 106 15.72 7.76 -1.90
C ASN A 106 15.12 6.58 -2.71
N SER A 107 15.90 5.55 -2.99
CA SER A 107 15.44 4.31 -3.65
C SER A 107 14.52 3.50 -2.73
N GLN A 108 13.57 2.77 -3.32
CA GLN A 108 12.74 1.77 -2.65
C GLN A 108 13.13 0.32 -3.04
N GLU A 109 14.21 0.17 -3.79
CA GLU A 109 14.80 -1.14 -4.10
C GLU A 109 15.68 -1.60 -2.93
N MET A 110 15.28 -2.68 -2.28
CA MET A 110 15.98 -3.30 -1.15
C MET A 110 16.61 -4.62 -1.59
N GLU A 111 17.88 -4.82 -1.26
CA GLU A 111 18.61 -6.05 -1.54
C GLU A 111 18.20 -7.14 -0.56
N TYR A 112 18.16 -6.78 0.73
CA TYR A 112 17.69 -7.66 1.80
C TYR A 112 17.03 -6.85 2.91
N TRP A 113 16.22 -7.55 3.71
CA TRP A 113 15.67 -7.03 4.96
C TRP A 113 15.59 -8.14 5.99
N GLU A 114 15.71 -7.78 7.26
CA GLU A 114 15.67 -8.70 8.39
C GLU A 114 15.08 -8.02 9.63
N GLU A 115 14.46 -8.81 10.51
CA GLU A 115 14.05 -8.32 11.82
C GLU A 115 15.29 -7.93 12.64
N THR A 116 15.16 -6.88 13.46
CA THR A 116 16.22 -6.57 14.42
C THR A 116 16.30 -7.63 15.50
N GLU A 117 17.52 -8.03 15.88
CA GLU A 117 17.78 -8.90 17.04
C GLU A 117 18.52 -8.09 18.13
N PRO A 118 17.91 -7.85 19.32
CA PRO A 118 16.54 -8.21 19.70
C PRO A 118 15.48 -7.35 18.97
N PRO A 119 14.21 -7.81 18.89
CA PRO A 119 13.12 -7.04 18.28
C PRO A 119 12.97 -5.65 18.90
N GLN A 120 12.99 -4.61 18.06
CA GLN A 120 12.83 -3.22 18.46
C GLN A 120 11.47 -2.70 17.99
N PHE A 121 10.79 -1.96 18.87
CA PHE A 121 9.48 -1.39 18.56
C PHE A 121 9.49 0.12 18.74
N VAL A 122 8.68 0.80 17.94
CA VAL A 122 8.48 2.25 18.01
C VAL A 122 6.99 2.56 18.03
N GLU A 123 6.60 3.50 18.90
CA GLU A 123 5.27 4.10 18.83
C GLU A 123 5.29 5.19 17.76
N LYS A 124 4.46 5.02 16.74
CA LYS A 124 4.31 6.00 15.66
C LYS A 124 2.83 6.32 15.46
N VAL A 125 2.52 7.61 15.32
CA VAL A 125 1.20 8.04 14.85
C VAL A 125 1.23 7.95 13.33
N VAL A 126 0.46 7.01 12.78
CA VAL A 126 0.27 6.87 11.33
C VAL A 126 -1.19 7.23 11.03
N PRO A 127 -1.45 8.20 10.14
CA PRO A 127 -2.81 8.54 9.74
C PRO A 127 -3.51 7.34 9.10
N VAL A 128 -4.80 7.16 9.39
CA VAL A 128 -5.63 6.19 8.67
C VAL A 128 -5.89 6.71 7.25
N VAL A 129 -5.94 5.83 6.27
CA VAL A 129 -6.33 6.19 4.90
C VAL A 129 -7.70 6.87 4.89
N THR A 130 -7.89 7.83 3.98
CA THR A 130 -9.18 8.48 3.74
C THR A 130 -9.64 8.23 2.32
N HIS A 131 -10.96 8.35 2.11
CA HIS A 131 -11.63 7.98 0.86
C HIS A 131 -12.59 9.07 0.39
N THR A 132 -12.30 10.34 0.66
CA THR A 132 -13.21 11.46 0.35
C THR A 132 -13.47 11.56 -1.14
N ARG A 133 -12.43 11.47 -1.98
CA ARG A 133 -12.59 11.52 -3.44
C ARG A 133 -13.36 10.33 -3.96
N TRP A 134 -13.04 9.12 -3.49
CA TRP A 134 -13.74 7.89 -3.87
C TRP A 134 -15.22 7.90 -3.50
N SER A 135 -15.53 8.38 -2.29
CA SER A 135 -16.89 8.43 -1.76
C SER A 135 -17.78 9.43 -2.50
N ALA A 136 -17.19 10.42 -3.16
CA ALA A 136 -17.90 11.39 -3.97
C ALA A 136 -18.28 10.85 -5.37
N LEU A 137 -17.71 9.73 -5.81
CA LEU A 137 -18.00 9.12 -7.10
C LEU A 137 -19.32 8.34 -7.07
N SER A 138 -20.06 8.43 -8.17
CA SER A 138 -21.17 7.52 -8.47
C SER A 138 -20.66 6.10 -8.77
N ASP A 139 -21.55 5.11 -8.69
CA ASP A 139 -21.23 3.72 -9.02
C ASP A 139 -20.69 3.55 -10.45
N ALA A 140 -21.16 4.37 -11.39
CA ALA A 140 -20.67 4.36 -12.77
C ALA A 140 -19.23 4.88 -12.85
N GLU A 141 -18.94 6.00 -12.17
CA GLU A 141 -17.59 6.60 -12.14
C GLU A 141 -16.59 5.70 -11.42
N LYS A 142 -16.99 5.02 -10.34
CA LYS A 142 -16.13 4.03 -9.65
C LYS A 142 -15.73 2.88 -10.56
N ARG A 143 -16.66 2.36 -11.38
CA ARG A 143 -16.37 1.31 -12.36
C ARG A 143 -15.40 1.79 -13.43
N VAL A 144 -15.58 3.01 -13.94
CA VAL A 144 -14.64 3.63 -14.89
C VAL A 144 -13.26 3.77 -14.27
N LYS A 145 -13.17 4.29 -13.04
CA LYS A 145 -11.90 4.47 -12.33
C LYS A 145 -11.13 3.16 -12.16
N VAL A 146 -11.82 2.09 -11.79
CA VAL A 146 -11.22 0.74 -11.69
C VAL A 146 -10.74 0.26 -13.05
N ASP A 147 -11.54 0.42 -14.12
CA ASP A 147 -11.12 0.00 -15.47
C ASP A 147 -9.89 0.76 -15.98
N GLU A 148 -9.84 2.08 -15.75
CA GLU A 148 -8.70 2.93 -16.12
C GLU A 148 -7.39 2.42 -15.51
N VAL A 149 -7.40 2.14 -14.20
CA VAL A 149 -6.22 1.61 -13.50
C VAL A 149 -5.87 0.21 -13.99
N LEU A 150 -6.85 -0.65 -14.28
CA LEU A 150 -6.57 -1.97 -14.84
C LEU A 150 -6.03 -1.90 -16.27
N SER A 151 -6.39 -0.87 -17.04
CA SER A 151 -5.94 -0.67 -18.41
C SER A 151 -4.46 -0.30 -18.52
N SER A 152 -3.89 0.31 -17.48
CA SER A 152 -2.46 0.69 -17.44
C SER A 152 -1.52 -0.42 -16.98
N ILE A 153 -2.08 -1.56 -16.53
CA ILE A 153 -1.33 -2.73 -16.03
C ILE A 153 -1.21 -3.83 -17.12
N ALA A 154 -2.02 -3.74 -18.18
CA ALA A 154 -2.14 -4.76 -19.23
C ALA A 154 -1.05 -4.67 -20.31
#